data_AF-A0A1Y6D0C9-F1
#
_entry.id   AF-A0A1Y6D0C9-F1
#
_cell.length_a   1.000
_cell.length_b   1.000
_cell.length_c   1.000
_cell.angle_alpha   90.00
_cell.angle_beta   90.00
_cell.angle_gamma   90.00
#
_symmetry.space_group_name_H-M   'P 1'
#
loop_
_entity.id
_entity.type
_entity.pdbx_description
1 polymer ?
#
loop_
_entity_poly.entity_id
_entity_poly.type
_entity_poly.pdbx_seq_one_letter_code
_entity_poly.pdbx_strand_id
1 'polypeptide(L)'
;MDDPARPATARPIGHIVQIHGPVVDIECDPPPPLHRALYAVAGPERPVFEVHQHLARTLVRAIALGRTAGLRRGMAVHDSGGPLGVPVAPEVLGRLLDVFGAPLDDGPPLPRQEFRPLLAPPPALHEASPARGLLPTGIKVIDLLCPFARGGKTGLFGGAGVGKTVLIMEFMHAIVALHQGVSVFAGVGERIREGHELWHGMRDAGVLDHAVLVFGQMDQAPGVRFRVALAALAYAEYLRDALGKEVLFLLDNAFRFVQAGSEVSGLLGRMPATVGYQPTLLGEVAELEDRIVSTRNGDITSVQAIYVPADDMTDPAVGAILGHLDTRVILSRAQAARGIYPAVDPLASASTLMDRHILGDRHYAVAEGVREHLARYQELEDVITMLGIEELSEQDRLTVRRARRLQRYLSQPFHGVAGHTGIAGVSVPLERTLADCEGFLRGVYDDTPEEGCYMRGAMGPA
;
A
#
# COMPACT_ATOMS: atom_id res chain seq x y z
N MET A 1 -15.22 3.69 24.89
CA MET A 1 -15.65 5.02 25.37
C MET A 1 -15.11 5.19 26.77
N ASP A 2 -13.86 5.66 26.89
CA ASP A 2 -13.31 6.36 28.07
C ASP A 2 -11.94 6.96 27.69
N ASP A 3 -11.90 8.30 27.81
CA ASP A 3 -10.80 9.28 27.85
C ASP A 3 -9.76 9.44 26.70
N PRO A 4 -9.94 10.43 25.79
CA PRO A 4 -8.86 11.04 25.02
C PRO A 4 -8.16 12.10 25.88
N ALA A 5 -7.09 11.70 26.58
CA ALA A 5 -6.16 12.56 27.32
C ALA A 5 -6.74 13.44 28.46
N ARG A 6 -6.20 13.24 29.68
CA ARG A 6 -6.25 14.13 30.85
C ARG A 6 -6.11 15.64 30.50
N PRO A 7 -6.59 16.58 31.34
CA PRO A 7 -7.80 16.60 32.17
C PRO A 7 -8.92 17.39 31.48
N ALA A 8 -10.17 17.16 31.91
CA ALA A 8 -11.36 17.97 31.61
C ALA A 8 -11.32 19.40 32.21
N THR A 9 -10.13 19.99 32.38
CA THR A 9 -9.90 21.30 33.03
C THR A 9 -8.97 22.22 32.23
N ALA A 10 -8.76 21.97 30.93
CA ALA A 10 -8.11 22.95 30.06
C ALA A 10 -9.11 24.07 29.73
N ARG A 11 -8.77 25.32 30.05
CA ARG A 11 -9.57 26.49 29.64
C ARG A 11 -9.82 26.41 28.13
N PRO A 12 -11.05 26.68 27.65
CA PRO A 12 -11.30 26.80 26.22
C PRO A 12 -10.34 27.84 25.62
N ILE A 13 -9.76 27.52 24.48
CA ILE A 13 -8.93 28.46 23.71
C ILE A 13 -9.78 29.35 22.79
N GLY A 14 -11.05 28.97 22.61
CA GLY A 14 -11.91 29.57 21.60
C GLY A 14 -13.29 28.92 21.53
N HIS A 15 -14.02 29.26 20.47
CA HIS A 15 -15.35 28.70 20.21
C HIS A 15 -15.66 28.60 18.71
N ILE A 16 -16.59 27.72 18.36
CA ILE A 16 -17.02 27.51 16.97
C ILE A 16 -17.86 28.70 16.49
N VAL A 17 -17.49 29.30 15.36
CA VAL A 17 -18.24 30.42 14.75
C VAL A 17 -19.07 29.96 13.55
N GLN A 18 -18.55 29.02 12.75
CA GLN A 18 -19.23 28.52 11.55
C GLN A 18 -18.96 27.04 11.33
N ILE A 19 -19.96 26.33 10.79
CA ILE A 19 -19.87 24.91 10.43
C ILE A 19 -20.42 24.76 9.01
N HIS A 20 -19.62 24.24 8.10
CA HIS A 20 -20.01 23.95 6.71
C HIS A 20 -19.58 22.52 6.35
N GLY A 21 -20.50 21.56 6.51
CA GLY A 21 -20.17 20.15 6.37
C GLY A 21 -19.08 19.73 7.36
N PRO A 22 -17.91 19.23 6.92
CA PRO A 22 -16.75 18.92 7.77
C PRO A 22 -15.84 20.14 8.05
N VAL A 23 -16.06 21.29 7.41
CA VAL A 23 -15.27 22.51 7.63
C VAL A 23 -15.82 23.25 8.84
N VAL A 24 -14.95 23.60 9.77
CA VAL A 24 -15.32 24.32 11.00
C VAL A 24 -14.42 25.54 11.15
N ASP A 25 -15.01 26.72 11.20
CA ASP A 25 -14.27 27.96 11.49
C ASP A 25 -14.40 28.25 13.00
N ILE A 26 -13.25 28.46 13.64
CA ILE A 26 -13.10 28.53 15.10
C ILE A 26 -12.40 29.85 15.45
N GLU A 27 -13.01 30.64 16.33
CA GLU A 27 -12.39 31.85 16.84
C GLU A 27 -11.58 31.54 18.10
N CYS A 28 -10.28 31.82 18.07
CA CYS A 28 -9.30 31.59 19.14
C CYS A 28 -8.32 32.78 19.23
N ASP A 29 -7.94 33.19 20.44
CA ASP A 29 -6.92 34.22 20.65
C ASP A 29 -5.93 33.79 21.76
N PRO A 30 -4.64 33.54 21.43
CA PRO A 30 -4.04 33.58 20.09
C PRO A 30 -4.49 32.40 19.20
N PRO A 31 -4.36 32.50 17.86
CA PRO A 31 -4.71 31.41 16.96
C PRO A 31 -3.69 30.26 17.08
N PRO A 32 -4.15 28.99 17.17
CA PRO A 32 -3.26 27.83 17.18
C PRO A 32 -2.50 27.69 15.86
N PRO A 33 -1.31 27.06 15.84
CA PRO A 33 -0.55 26.86 14.61
C PRO A 33 -1.28 25.93 13.62
N LEU A 34 -0.84 25.93 12.36
CA LEU A 34 -1.32 24.96 11.38
C LEU A 34 -1.04 23.54 11.87
N HIS A 35 -1.92 22.60 11.49
CA HIS A 35 -1.89 21.19 11.87
C HIS A 35 -2.04 20.90 13.36
N ARG A 36 -2.35 21.92 14.18
CA ARG A 36 -2.73 21.72 15.58
C ARG A 36 -4.03 20.91 15.64
N ALA A 37 -4.07 19.89 16.49
CA ALA A 37 -5.30 19.19 16.79
C ALA A 37 -6.06 19.92 17.90
N LEU A 38 -7.34 20.16 17.66
CA LEU A 38 -8.28 20.78 18.61
C LEU A 38 -9.41 19.79 18.89
N TYR A 39 -10.14 20.00 19.98
CA TYR A 39 -11.33 19.21 20.25
C TYR A 39 -12.43 20.05 20.90
N ALA A 40 -13.67 19.61 20.73
CA ALA A 40 -14.81 20.12 21.51
C ALA A 40 -15.40 18.98 22.36
N VAL A 41 -16.29 19.35 23.27
CA VAL A 41 -17.03 18.38 24.10
C VAL A 41 -18.50 18.45 23.70
N ALA A 42 -19.00 17.39 23.07
CA ALA A 42 -20.38 17.29 22.57
C ALA A 42 -21.07 16.08 23.23
N GLY A 43 -21.46 16.23 24.50
CA GLY A 43 -21.99 15.11 25.28
C GLY A 43 -20.90 14.05 25.54
N PRO A 44 -21.13 12.75 25.22
CA PRO A 44 -20.12 11.72 25.39
C PRO A 44 -19.07 11.70 24.25
N GLU A 45 -19.31 12.44 23.17
CA GLU A 45 -18.39 12.50 22.03
C GLU A 45 -17.38 13.65 22.18
N ARG A 46 -16.16 13.41 21.69
CA ARG A 46 -15.10 14.42 21.59
C ARG A 46 -14.70 14.59 20.13
N PRO A 47 -15.43 15.40 19.35
CA PRO A 47 -15.07 15.70 17.97
C PRO A 47 -13.69 16.37 17.93
N VAL A 48 -12.81 15.85 17.08
CA VAL A 48 -11.46 16.34 16.85
C VAL A 48 -11.43 17.16 15.56
N PHE A 49 -10.68 18.26 15.57
CA PHE A 49 -10.47 19.14 14.44
C PHE A 49 -8.98 19.31 14.16
N GLU A 50 -8.59 19.40 12.90
CA GLU A 50 -7.22 19.76 12.52
C GLU A 50 -7.21 21.16 11.88
N VAL A 51 -6.34 22.05 12.34
CA VAL A 51 -6.23 23.41 11.80
C VAL A 51 -5.53 23.40 10.44
N HIS A 52 -6.13 24.00 9.41
CA HIS A 52 -5.56 24.05 8.05
C HIS A 52 -5.27 25.46 7.53
N GLN A 53 -5.96 26.50 8.02
CA GLN A 53 -5.73 27.88 7.58
C GLN A 53 -5.94 28.89 8.71
N HIS A 54 -5.24 30.01 8.65
CA HIS A 54 -5.55 31.22 9.43
C HIS A 54 -6.31 32.18 8.51
N LEU A 55 -7.59 32.40 8.79
CA LEU A 55 -8.45 33.29 8.01
C LEU A 55 -8.32 34.75 8.47
N ALA A 56 -8.05 34.95 9.76
CA ALA A 56 -7.78 36.24 10.38
C ALA A 56 -6.89 36.06 11.62
N ARG A 57 -6.58 37.16 12.32
CA ARG A 57 -5.75 37.13 13.54
C ARG A 57 -6.31 36.25 14.65
N THR A 58 -7.63 36.08 14.72
CA THR A 58 -8.29 35.27 15.75
C THR A 58 -9.15 34.16 15.14
N LEU A 59 -9.17 33.98 13.82
CA LEU A 59 -10.06 33.03 13.15
C LEU A 59 -9.25 31.99 12.39
N VAL A 60 -9.44 30.72 12.76
CA VAL A 60 -8.82 29.58 12.07
C VAL A 60 -9.88 28.75 11.38
N ARG A 61 -9.51 28.16 10.24
CA ARG A 61 -10.31 27.13 9.56
C ARG A 61 -9.72 25.77 9.86
N ALA A 62 -10.57 24.87 10.35
CA ALA A 62 -10.21 23.51 10.68
C ALA A 62 -11.11 22.50 9.94
N ILE A 63 -10.62 21.28 9.79
CA ILE A 63 -11.37 20.14 9.27
C ILE A 63 -11.71 19.21 10.42
N ALA A 64 -12.99 18.86 10.56
CA ALA A 64 -13.44 17.87 11.51
C ALA A 64 -13.03 16.46 11.07
N LEU A 65 -12.38 15.72 11.96
CA LEU A 65 -11.95 14.35 11.76
C LEU A 65 -12.99 13.38 12.31
N GLY A 66 -14.23 13.52 11.85
CA GLY A 66 -15.36 12.74 12.34
C GLY A 66 -16.68 13.32 11.91
N ARG A 67 -17.77 12.85 12.53
CA ARG A 67 -19.11 13.37 12.26
C ARG A 67 -19.25 14.77 12.86
N THR A 68 -19.84 15.70 12.10
CA THR A 68 -20.15 17.06 12.58
C THR A 68 -21.57 17.20 13.10
N ALA A 69 -22.36 16.12 13.07
CA ALA A 69 -23.68 16.07 13.69
C ALA A 69 -23.55 16.37 15.19
N GLY A 70 -24.36 17.31 15.70
CA GLY A 70 -24.31 17.73 17.10
C GLY A 70 -23.40 18.93 17.40
N LEU A 71 -22.54 19.35 16.46
CA LEU A 71 -21.77 20.59 16.59
C LEU A 71 -22.68 21.81 16.52
N ARG A 72 -22.35 22.85 17.30
CA ARG A 72 -23.13 24.09 17.37
C ARG A 72 -22.19 25.29 17.43
N ARG A 73 -22.63 26.42 16.87
CA ARG A 73 -21.96 27.71 17.05
C ARG A 73 -21.97 28.09 18.54
N GLY A 74 -20.89 28.72 19.00
CA GLY A 74 -20.65 29.04 20.40
C GLY A 74 -20.13 27.87 21.25
N MET A 75 -19.99 26.66 20.69
CA MET A 75 -19.42 25.52 21.40
C MET A 75 -17.94 25.79 21.71
N ALA A 76 -17.55 25.57 22.97
CA ALA A 76 -16.18 25.73 23.43
C ALA A 76 -15.23 24.75 22.73
N VAL A 77 -14.06 25.25 22.35
CA VAL A 77 -12.98 24.48 21.72
C VAL A 77 -11.74 24.52 22.62
N HIS A 78 -11.09 23.38 22.72
CA HIS A 78 -9.91 23.15 23.55
C HIS A 78 -8.73 22.72 22.69
N ASP A 79 -7.53 23.08 23.12
CA ASP A 79 -6.28 22.65 22.49
C ASP A 79 -5.90 21.25 22.99
N SER A 80 -5.52 20.35 22.08
CA SER A 80 -4.98 19.03 22.45
C SER A 80 -3.53 19.07 22.94
N GLY A 81 -2.84 20.20 22.76
CA GLY A 81 -1.44 20.36 23.16
C GLY A 81 -0.42 20.04 22.07
N GLY A 82 -0.84 19.47 20.93
CA GLY A 82 0.04 19.05 19.85
C GLY A 82 -0.66 18.91 18.49
N PRO A 83 0.07 18.52 17.44
CA PRO A 83 -0.55 17.97 16.25
C PRO A 83 -1.26 16.65 16.57
N LEU A 84 -2.08 16.17 15.65
CA LEU A 84 -2.70 14.85 15.80
C LEU A 84 -1.61 13.77 15.93
N GLY A 85 -1.80 12.85 16.87
CA GLY A 85 -0.87 11.75 17.14
C GLY A 85 -1.59 10.46 17.55
N VAL A 86 -0.92 9.34 17.32
CA VAL A 86 -1.37 8.01 17.74
C VAL A 86 -0.60 7.53 18.97
N PRO A 87 -1.24 6.83 19.92
CA PRO A 87 -0.53 6.17 21.01
C PRO A 87 0.33 5.03 20.45
N VAL A 88 1.60 4.96 20.84
CA VAL A 88 2.50 3.89 20.40
C VAL A 88 2.96 3.06 21.58
N ALA A 89 2.95 1.74 21.38
CA ALA A 89 3.40 0.76 22.36
C ALA A 89 3.71 -0.57 21.65
N PRO A 90 4.53 -1.47 22.24
CA PRO A 90 4.80 -2.78 21.65
C PRO A 90 3.53 -3.63 21.43
N GLU A 91 2.49 -3.41 22.23
CA GLU A 91 1.19 -4.09 22.16
C GLU A 91 0.33 -3.67 20.95
N VAL A 92 0.88 -2.88 20.02
CA VAL A 92 0.23 -2.51 18.76
C VAL A 92 0.13 -3.69 17.78
N LEU A 93 1.05 -4.66 17.87
CA LEU A 93 1.00 -5.86 17.05
C LEU A 93 -0.21 -6.73 17.42
N GLY A 94 -0.88 -7.29 16.43
CA GLY A 94 -2.14 -8.02 16.59
C GLY A 94 -3.39 -7.14 16.59
N ARG A 95 -3.25 -5.81 16.45
CA ARG A 95 -4.37 -4.87 16.65
C ARG A 95 -4.98 -4.35 15.37
N LEU A 96 -6.28 -4.08 15.43
CA LEU A 96 -7.02 -3.30 14.44
C LEU A 96 -7.40 -1.95 15.04
N LEU A 97 -6.96 -0.86 14.43
CA LEU A 97 -7.01 0.49 14.97
C LEU A 97 -7.63 1.48 13.97
N ASP A 98 -8.21 2.57 14.49
CA ASP A 98 -8.61 3.73 13.70
C ASP A 98 -7.48 4.79 13.58
N VAL A 99 -7.78 5.91 12.92
CA VAL A 99 -6.84 7.03 12.74
C VAL A 99 -6.36 7.67 14.05
N PHE A 100 -7.10 7.47 15.15
CA PHE A 100 -6.78 8.00 16.49
C PHE A 100 -6.05 6.96 17.36
N GLY A 101 -5.82 5.75 16.84
CA GLY A 101 -5.31 4.61 17.59
C GLY A 101 -6.31 4.01 18.57
N ALA A 102 -7.60 4.28 18.39
CA ALA A 102 -8.65 3.59 19.12
C ALA A 102 -8.89 2.19 18.50
N PRO A 103 -9.11 1.16 19.33
CA PRO A 103 -9.31 -0.19 18.83
C PRO A 103 -10.66 -0.38 18.14
N LEU A 104 -10.65 -1.10 17.02
CA LEU A 104 -11.83 -1.56 16.28
C LEU A 104 -11.98 -3.10 16.34
N ASP A 105 -11.13 -3.78 17.12
CA ASP A 105 -11.07 -5.24 17.32
C ASP A 105 -11.74 -5.73 18.62
N ASP A 106 -12.52 -4.88 19.30
CA ASP A 106 -13.05 -5.11 20.64
C ASP A 106 -11.99 -5.39 21.72
N GLY A 107 -10.70 -5.19 21.41
CA GLY A 107 -9.60 -5.28 22.36
C GLY A 107 -9.48 -4.05 23.26
N PRO A 108 -8.67 -4.11 24.33
CA PRO A 108 -8.48 -2.98 25.23
C PRO A 108 -7.78 -1.81 24.51
N PRO A 109 -8.02 -0.56 24.95
CA PRO A 109 -7.28 0.60 24.44
C PRO A 109 -5.77 0.44 24.63
N LEU A 110 -4.99 0.95 23.68
CA LEU A 110 -3.54 0.96 23.78
C LEU A 110 -3.05 1.80 24.96
N PRO A 111 -1.92 1.43 25.61
CA PRO A 111 -1.28 2.27 26.61
C PRO A 111 -0.96 3.66 26.05
N ARG A 112 -1.37 4.71 26.76
CA ARG A 112 -1.21 6.11 26.31
C ARG A 112 0.00 6.78 26.96
N GLN A 113 1.16 6.12 26.93
CA GLN A 113 2.40 6.62 27.57
C GLN A 113 3.23 7.46 26.60
N GLU A 114 3.35 7.01 25.35
CA GLU A 114 4.05 7.70 24.27
C GLU A 114 3.08 7.94 23.11
N PHE A 115 3.23 9.08 22.44
CA PHE A 115 2.47 9.41 21.24
C PHE A 115 3.42 9.75 20.11
N ARG A 116 3.12 9.25 18.91
CA ARG A 116 3.79 9.65 17.67
C ARG A 116 2.90 10.59 16.86
N PRO A 117 3.39 11.77 16.46
CA PRO A 117 2.62 12.68 15.61
C PRO A 117 2.42 12.05 14.23
N LEU A 118 1.24 12.26 13.64
CA LEU A 118 0.96 11.81 12.27
C LEU A 118 1.77 12.58 11.24
N LEU A 119 1.99 13.87 11.50
CA LEU A 119 2.76 14.76 10.66
C LEU A 119 4.13 14.95 11.29
N ALA A 120 5.15 14.47 10.59
CA ALA A 120 6.54 14.56 10.98
C ALA A 120 7.38 14.84 9.73
N PRO A 121 8.51 15.54 9.87
CA PRO A 121 9.46 15.66 8.76
C PRO A 121 10.03 14.26 8.42
N PRO A 122 10.40 14.02 7.15
CA PRO A 122 11.12 12.80 6.79
C PRO A 122 12.48 12.73 7.49
N PRO A 123 13.06 11.52 7.65
CA PRO A 123 14.40 11.35 8.18
C PRO A 123 15.44 12.19 7.44
N ALA A 124 16.47 12.64 8.13
CA ALA A 124 17.50 13.45 7.49
C ALA A 124 18.29 12.61 6.47
N LEU A 125 18.78 13.25 5.40
CA LEU A 125 19.47 12.55 4.30
C LEU A 125 20.67 11.67 4.76
N HIS A 126 21.35 12.04 5.85
CA HIS A 126 22.49 11.29 6.39
C HIS A 126 22.09 10.08 7.27
N GLU A 127 20.82 10.01 7.66
CA GLU A 127 20.21 8.90 8.40
C GLU A 127 19.54 7.91 7.44
N ALA A 128 18.99 8.43 6.33
CA ALA A 128 18.39 7.64 5.27
C ALA A 128 19.42 6.71 4.62
N SER A 129 19.01 5.46 4.42
CA SER A 129 19.76 4.48 3.64
C SER A 129 19.01 4.20 2.34
N PRO A 130 19.71 4.19 1.18
CA PRO A 130 19.07 3.81 -0.08
C PRO A 130 18.59 2.35 0.01
N ALA A 131 17.57 2.01 -0.76
CA ALA A 131 17.12 0.64 -0.90
C ALA A 131 18.29 -0.25 -1.38
N ARG A 132 18.43 -1.44 -0.80
CA ARG A 132 19.60 -2.31 -1.02
C ARG A 132 19.20 -3.75 -1.22
N GLY A 133 19.75 -4.35 -2.27
CA GLY A 133 19.62 -5.79 -2.50
C GLY A 133 18.19 -6.24 -2.74
N LEU A 134 18.07 -7.53 -3.02
CA LEU A 134 16.79 -8.17 -3.28
C LEU A 134 16.06 -8.47 -1.97
N LEU A 135 14.75 -8.28 -1.98
CA LEU A 135 13.84 -8.84 -0.99
C LEU A 135 13.11 -10.03 -1.64
N PRO A 136 13.57 -11.27 -1.40
CA PRO A 136 12.89 -12.46 -1.92
C PRO A 136 11.45 -12.52 -1.42
N THR A 137 10.52 -12.62 -2.35
CA THR A 137 9.08 -12.75 -2.08
C THR A 137 8.62 -14.21 -2.10
N GLY A 138 9.38 -15.08 -2.76
CA GLY A 138 8.95 -16.46 -3.02
C GLY A 138 7.90 -16.57 -4.14
N ILE A 139 7.56 -15.45 -4.80
CA ILE A 139 6.62 -15.38 -5.92
C ILE A 139 7.41 -15.34 -7.22
N LYS A 140 7.30 -16.39 -8.03
CA LYS A 140 8.15 -16.61 -9.22
C LYS A 140 8.21 -15.41 -10.16
N VAL A 141 7.06 -14.86 -10.55
CA VAL A 141 6.99 -13.74 -11.51
C VAL A 141 7.58 -12.44 -10.94
N ILE A 142 7.40 -12.20 -9.64
CA ILE A 142 7.91 -11.00 -8.97
C ILE A 142 9.43 -11.11 -8.83
N ASP A 143 9.91 -12.18 -8.22
CA ASP A 143 11.34 -12.39 -7.97
C ASP A 143 12.15 -12.44 -9.27
N LEU A 144 11.57 -12.95 -10.36
CA LEU A 144 12.25 -13.02 -11.66
C LEU A 144 12.23 -11.69 -12.43
N LEU A 145 11.05 -11.08 -12.62
CA LEU A 145 10.85 -10.05 -13.65
C LEU A 145 10.68 -8.62 -13.11
N CYS A 146 10.24 -8.48 -11.86
CA CYS A 146 10.04 -7.19 -11.21
C CYS A 146 10.38 -7.30 -9.70
N PRO A 147 11.64 -7.62 -9.37
CA PRO A 147 12.02 -7.94 -8.00
C PRO A 147 11.85 -6.74 -7.06
N PHE A 148 11.64 -7.04 -5.78
CA PHE A 148 11.49 -6.03 -4.75
C PHE A 148 12.85 -5.65 -4.17
N ALA A 149 13.02 -4.36 -3.90
CA ALA A 149 14.17 -3.85 -3.16
C ALA A 149 13.85 -3.83 -1.67
N ARG A 150 14.77 -4.34 -0.83
CA ARG A 150 14.65 -4.13 0.62
C ARG A 150 14.75 -2.64 0.90
N GLY A 151 13.77 -2.13 1.63
CA GLY A 151 13.66 -0.69 1.91
C GLY A 151 13.11 0.14 0.76
N GLY A 152 12.68 -0.50 -0.33
CA GLY A 152 12.13 0.17 -1.51
C GLY A 152 10.61 0.30 -1.48
N LYS A 153 10.09 0.96 -2.51
CA LYS A 153 8.67 1.25 -2.70
C LYS A 153 8.15 0.57 -3.96
N THR A 154 7.13 -0.26 -3.79
CA THR A 154 6.50 -1.00 -4.87
C THR A 154 5.07 -0.53 -5.07
N GLY A 155 4.70 -0.20 -6.30
CA GLY A 155 3.31 0.04 -6.70
C GLY A 155 2.68 -1.18 -7.36
N LEU A 156 1.51 -1.60 -6.86
CA LEU A 156 0.63 -2.59 -7.47
C LEU A 156 -0.49 -1.88 -8.23
N PHE A 157 -0.38 -1.85 -9.55
CA PHE A 157 -1.34 -1.21 -10.43
C PHE A 157 -2.32 -2.25 -10.96
N GLY A 158 -3.60 -1.91 -11.04
CA GLY A 158 -4.57 -2.77 -11.72
C GLY A 158 -6.02 -2.43 -11.41
N GLY A 159 -6.92 -2.97 -12.22
CA GLY A 159 -8.37 -2.79 -12.06
C GLY A 159 -8.94 -3.51 -10.83
N ALA A 160 -10.26 -3.49 -10.68
CA ALA A 160 -10.95 -4.32 -9.71
C ALA A 160 -10.92 -5.80 -10.15
N GLY A 161 -10.81 -6.73 -9.19
CA GLY A 161 -10.93 -8.18 -9.46
C GLY A 161 -9.68 -8.87 -10.04
N VAL A 162 -8.57 -8.17 -10.25
CA VAL A 162 -7.31 -8.76 -10.77
C VAL A 162 -6.44 -9.42 -9.69
N GLY A 163 -6.89 -9.45 -8.43
CA GLY A 163 -6.20 -10.14 -7.34
C GLY A 163 -5.20 -9.30 -6.53
N LYS A 164 -5.33 -7.96 -6.48
CA LYS A 164 -4.45 -7.07 -5.67
C LYS A 164 -4.39 -7.48 -4.20
N THR A 165 -5.54 -7.59 -3.54
CA THR A 165 -5.63 -7.94 -2.12
C THR A 165 -5.07 -9.34 -1.85
N VAL A 166 -5.31 -10.28 -2.76
CA VAL A 166 -4.75 -11.64 -2.68
C VAL A 166 -3.22 -11.60 -2.73
N LEU A 167 -2.66 -10.79 -3.62
CA LEU A 167 -1.21 -10.61 -3.72
C LEU A 167 -0.62 -9.92 -2.47
N ILE A 168 -1.33 -8.92 -1.91
CA ILE A 168 -0.92 -8.27 -0.66
C ILE A 168 -0.90 -9.26 0.51
N MET A 169 -1.94 -10.08 0.67
CA MET A 169 -1.97 -11.12 1.71
C MET A 169 -0.83 -12.12 1.54
N GLU A 170 -0.50 -12.49 0.30
CA GLU A 170 0.62 -13.39 0.03
C GLU A 170 1.96 -12.75 0.40
N PHE A 171 2.16 -11.46 0.14
CA PHE A 171 3.37 -10.75 0.57
C PHE A 171 3.52 -10.70 2.09
N MET A 172 2.43 -10.51 2.83
CA MET A 172 2.47 -10.56 4.29
C MET A 172 2.89 -11.93 4.79
N HIS A 173 2.30 -12.98 4.22
CA HIS A 173 2.69 -14.35 4.55
C HIS A 173 4.17 -14.59 4.27
N ALA A 174 4.65 -14.18 3.09
CA ALA A 174 6.05 -14.30 2.71
C ALA A 174 6.99 -13.56 3.66
N ILE A 175 6.64 -12.36 4.12
CA ILE A 175 7.53 -11.58 5.00
C ILE A 175 7.60 -12.13 6.43
N VAL A 176 6.49 -12.61 6.96
CA VAL A 176 6.50 -13.30 8.26
C VAL A 176 7.29 -14.62 8.16
N ALA A 177 7.06 -15.39 7.10
CA ALA A 177 7.68 -16.71 6.91
C ALA A 177 9.17 -16.65 6.56
N LEU A 178 9.59 -15.69 5.73
CA LEU A 178 10.96 -15.62 5.18
C LEU A 178 11.87 -14.63 5.92
N HIS A 179 11.33 -13.55 6.49
CA HIS A 179 12.13 -12.41 6.96
C HIS A 179 11.98 -12.09 8.45
N GLN A 180 11.10 -12.80 9.19
CA GLN A 180 10.79 -12.51 10.60
C GLN A 180 10.43 -11.02 10.87
N GLY A 181 9.90 -10.35 9.84
CA GLY A 181 9.51 -8.95 9.89
C GLY A 181 8.13 -8.75 10.49
N VAL A 182 7.72 -7.49 10.59
CA VAL A 182 6.36 -7.09 10.98
C VAL A 182 5.69 -6.37 9.83
N SER A 183 4.36 -6.39 9.80
CA SER A 183 3.58 -5.70 8.76
C SER A 183 2.72 -4.60 9.35
N VAL A 184 2.60 -3.50 8.63
CA VAL A 184 1.69 -2.39 8.96
C VAL A 184 0.80 -2.17 7.76
N PHE A 185 -0.51 -2.38 7.93
CA PHE A 185 -1.48 -2.19 6.87
C PHE A 185 -2.26 -0.90 7.08
N ALA A 186 -2.28 -0.06 6.05
CA ALA A 186 -3.04 1.17 5.96
C ALA A 186 -4.23 0.98 5.00
N GLY A 187 -5.43 0.80 5.55
CA GLY A 187 -6.68 0.73 4.78
C GLY A 187 -7.27 2.11 4.56
N VAL A 188 -6.88 2.77 3.49
CA VAL A 188 -7.30 4.12 3.12
C VAL A 188 -8.53 4.08 2.22
N GLY A 189 -9.66 4.51 2.76
CA GLY A 189 -10.92 4.51 2.01
C GLY A 189 -11.32 3.11 1.54
N GLU A 190 -11.03 2.10 2.36
CA GLU A 190 -11.35 0.71 2.07
C GLU A 190 -12.82 0.39 2.36
N ARG A 191 -13.37 -0.59 1.63
CA ARG A 191 -14.72 -1.07 1.89
C ARG A 191 -14.73 -1.82 3.21
N ILE A 192 -15.74 -1.55 4.05
CA ILE A 192 -15.90 -2.20 5.36
C ILE A 192 -15.89 -3.73 5.23
N ARG A 193 -16.59 -4.28 4.22
CA ARG A 193 -16.61 -5.72 3.93
C ARG A 193 -15.21 -6.26 3.60
N GLU A 194 -14.45 -5.58 2.76
CA GLU A 194 -13.12 -6.03 2.31
C GLU A 194 -12.11 -5.95 3.47
N GLY A 195 -12.17 -4.89 4.28
CA GLY A 195 -11.37 -4.78 5.50
C GLY A 195 -11.71 -5.87 6.54
N HIS A 196 -12.99 -6.23 6.65
CA HIS A 196 -13.44 -7.31 7.54
C HIS A 196 -12.96 -8.69 7.06
N GLU A 197 -13.10 -8.99 5.77
CA GLU A 197 -12.58 -10.22 5.14
C GLU A 197 -11.07 -10.32 5.29
N LEU A 198 -10.35 -9.22 5.09
CA LEU A 198 -8.90 -9.15 5.26
C LEU A 198 -8.49 -9.42 6.72
N TRP A 199 -9.11 -8.76 7.70
CA TRP A 199 -8.81 -8.97 9.12
C TRP A 199 -9.04 -10.42 9.55
N HIS A 200 -10.17 -11.02 9.16
CA HIS A 200 -10.45 -12.42 9.42
C HIS A 200 -9.47 -13.35 8.69
N GLY A 201 -9.20 -13.10 7.42
CA GLY A 201 -8.24 -13.88 6.63
C GLY A 201 -6.84 -13.88 7.26
N MET A 202 -6.39 -12.73 7.75
CA MET A 202 -5.10 -12.62 8.45
C MET A 202 -5.07 -13.35 9.79
N ARG A 203 -6.16 -13.27 10.56
CA ARG A 203 -6.29 -13.98 11.83
C ARG A 203 -6.27 -15.49 11.61
N ASP A 204 -7.06 -15.97 10.64
CA ASP A 204 -7.20 -17.39 10.35
C ASP A 204 -5.92 -17.96 9.72
N ALA A 205 -5.14 -17.14 9.00
CA ALA A 205 -3.81 -17.49 8.50
C ALA A 205 -2.69 -17.40 9.55
N GLY A 206 -2.98 -16.93 10.77
CA GLY A 206 -2.00 -16.81 11.86
C GLY A 206 -0.94 -15.73 11.65
N VAL A 207 -1.19 -14.75 10.77
CA VAL A 207 -0.23 -13.65 10.48
C VAL A 207 -0.54 -12.37 11.27
N LEU A 208 -1.75 -12.26 11.85
CA LEU A 208 -2.20 -11.05 12.54
C LEU A 208 -1.31 -10.68 13.73
N ASP A 209 -0.76 -11.65 14.46
CA ASP A 209 0.11 -11.42 15.62
C ASP A 209 1.42 -10.66 15.27
N HIS A 210 1.77 -10.63 13.99
CA HIS A 210 2.93 -9.91 13.45
C HIS A 210 2.54 -8.68 12.62
N ALA A 211 1.27 -8.27 12.68
CA ALA A 211 0.74 -7.17 11.91
C ALA A 211 -0.04 -6.16 12.77
N VAL A 212 -0.05 -4.90 12.36
CA VAL A 212 -1.02 -3.90 12.82
C VAL A 212 -1.84 -3.42 11.63
N LEU A 213 -3.15 -3.35 11.81
CA LEU A 213 -4.10 -2.87 10.82
C LEU A 213 -4.62 -1.50 11.25
N VAL A 214 -4.53 -0.50 10.38
CA VAL A 214 -5.06 0.84 10.62
C VAL A 214 -6.05 1.19 9.52
N PHE A 215 -7.32 1.39 9.88
CA PHE A 215 -8.40 1.61 8.91
C PHE A 215 -9.00 3.00 8.99
N GLY A 216 -9.22 3.56 7.81
CA GLY A 216 -9.94 4.79 7.55
C GLY A 216 -10.97 4.51 6.47
N GLN A 217 -12.14 4.00 6.86
CA GLN A 217 -13.10 3.37 5.95
C GLN A 217 -13.81 4.38 5.02
N MET A 218 -14.43 3.88 3.95
CA MET A 218 -15.12 4.73 2.96
C MET A 218 -16.24 5.60 3.52
N ASP A 219 -16.91 5.18 4.59
CA ASP A 219 -18.02 5.90 5.23
C ASP A 219 -17.54 7.03 6.16
N GLN A 220 -16.23 7.12 6.40
CA GLN A 220 -15.64 8.13 7.27
C GLN A 220 -15.37 9.45 6.54
N ALA A 221 -15.25 10.51 7.34
CA ALA A 221 -14.99 11.86 6.84
C ALA A 221 -13.71 11.91 5.98
N PRO A 222 -13.65 12.77 4.95
CA PRO A 222 -12.47 12.87 4.07
C PRO A 222 -11.19 13.21 4.84
N GLY A 223 -11.28 14.00 5.92
CA GLY A 223 -10.12 14.27 6.78
C GLY A 223 -9.56 13.02 7.45
N VAL A 224 -10.40 12.06 7.84
CA VAL A 224 -9.95 10.77 8.40
C VAL A 224 -9.24 9.95 7.33
N ARG A 225 -9.85 9.81 6.15
CA ARG A 225 -9.24 9.10 5.01
C ARG A 225 -7.91 9.74 4.57
N PHE A 226 -7.81 11.07 4.66
CA PHE A 226 -6.58 11.78 4.33
C PHE A 226 -5.46 11.58 5.37
N ARG A 227 -5.79 11.24 6.63
CA ARG A 227 -4.79 11.08 7.72
C ARG A 227 -4.47 9.64 8.08
N VAL A 228 -5.31 8.67 7.70
CA VAL A 228 -5.09 7.26 8.08
C VAL A 228 -3.78 6.67 7.55
N ALA A 229 -3.36 7.01 6.33
CA ALA A 229 -2.07 6.56 5.78
C ALA A 229 -0.88 7.02 6.64
N LEU A 230 -0.94 8.27 7.11
CA LEU A 230 0.08 8.87 7.97
C LEU A 230 0.04 8.31 9.40
N ALA A 231 -1.15 7.93 9.90
CA ALA A 231 -1.30 7.24 11.18
C ALA A 231 -0.68 5.84 11.13
N ALA A 232 -0.94 5.09 10.06
CA ALA A 232 -0.29 3.81 9.83
C ALA A 232 1.23 3.97 9.70
N LEU A 233 1.70 4.97 8.94
CA LEU A 233 3.12 5.24 8.80
C LEU A 233 3.79 5.59 10.13
N ALA A 234 3.12 6.33 11.02
CA ALA A 234 3.62 6.61 12.37
C ALA A 234 3.85 5.33 13.19
N TYR A 235 3.01 4.30 13.03
CA TYR A 235 3.26 2.99 13.64
C TYR A 235 4.43 2.26 12.97
N ALA A 236 4.55 2.30 11.63
CA ALA A 236 5.68 1.72 10.93
C ALA A 236 7.01 2.36 11.34
N GLU A 237 7.05 3.68 11.44
CA GLU A 237 8.20 4.43 11.95
C GLU A 237 8.52 4.08 13.41
N TYR A 238 7.52 3.91 14.27
CA TYR A 238 7.74 3.45 15.64
C TYR A 238 8.36 2.04 15.68
N LEU A 239 7.83 1.10 14.92
CA LEU A 239 8.35 -0.27 14.85
C LEU A 239 9.79 -0.31 14.29
N ARG A 240 10.10 0.53 13.30
CA ARG A 240 11.45 0.72 12.76
C ARG A 240 12.39 1.35 13.77
N ASP A 241 12.03 2.51 14.31
CA ASP A 241 12.94 3.38 15.06
C ASP A 241 13.12 2.94 16.51
N ALA A 242 12.04 2.51 17.18
CA ALA A 242 12.07 2.16 18.59
C ALA A 242 12.33 0.66 18.82
N LEU A 243 11.79 -0.20 17.96
CA LEU A 243 11.91 -1.65 18.11
C LEU A 243 12.92 -2.31 17.16
N GLY A 244 13.49 -1.54 16.23
CA GLY A 244 14.50 -2.04 15.27
C GLY A 244 13.96 -3.15 14.37
N LYS A 245 12.67 -3.10 14.02
CA LYS A 245 12.03 -4.12 13.18
C LYS A 245 12.14 -3.75 11.70
N GLU A 246 12.29 -4.79 10.88
CA GLU A 246 12.06 -4.71 9.44
C GLU A 246 10.55 -4.67 9.19
N VAL A 247 10.06 -3.59 8.58
CA VAL A 247 8.64 -3.32 8.42
C VAL A 247 8.22 -3.44 6.95
N LEU A 248 7.22 -4.27 6.69
CA LEU A 248 6.42 -4.21 5.46
C LEU A 248 5.28 -3.22 5.65
N PHE A 249 5.34 -2.08 4.96
CA PHE A 249 4.26 -1.10 4.95
C PHE A 249 3.34 -1.35 3.76
N LEU A 250 2.07 -1.66 4.03
CA LEU A 250 1.07 -1.96 3.02
C LEU A 250 0.06 -0.83 2.95
N LEU A 251 -0.11 -0.25 1.76
CA LEU A 251 -1.02 0.88 1.55
C LEU A 251 -2.11 0.48 0.55
N ASP A 252 -3.33 0.20 1.01
CA ASP A 252 -4.49 0.00 0.16
C ASP A 252 -5.56 1.04 0.53
N ASN A 253 -5.80 2.10 -0.23
CA ASN A 253 -5.25 2.42 -1.54
C ASN A 253 -4.59 3.81 -1.57
N ALA A 254 -3.40 3.92 -2.17
CA ALA A 254 -2.70 5.20 -2.31
C ALA A 254 -3.50 6.24 -3.12
N PHE A 255 -4.27 5.79 -4.12
CA PHE A 255 -5.14 6.69 -4.88
C PHE A 255 -6.28 7.26 -4.02
N ARG A 256 -6.79 6.50 -3.03
CA ARG A 256 -7.84 6.97 -2.12
C ARG A 256 -7.32 8.03 -1.15
N PHE A 257 -6.04 7.99 -0.80
CA PHE A 257 -5.37 9.07 -0.07
C PHE A 257 -5.41 10.37 -0.90
N VAL A 258 -5.03 10.31 -2.18
CA VAL A 258 -5.09 11.47 -3.09
C VAL A 258 -6.52 11.98 -3.25
N GLN A 259 -7.50 11.09 -3.45
CA GLN A 259 -8.90 11.45 -3.56
C GLN A 259 -9.42 12.17 -2.30
N ALA A 260 -9.07 11.67 -1.12
CA ALA A 260 -9.41 12.33 0.13
C ALA A 260 -8.77 13.73 0.24
N GLY A 261 -7.52 13.88 -0.21
CA GLY A 261 -6.84 15.18 -0.31
C GLY A 261 -7.54 16.15 -1.27
N SER A 262 -8.01 15.68 -2.42
CA SER A 262 -8.82 16.48 -3.36
C SER A 262 -10.13 16.97 -2.73
N GLU A 263 -10.83 16.08 -2.00
CA GLU A 263 -12.05 16.42 -1.27
C GLU A 263 -11.77 17.47 -0.18
N VAL A 264 -10.73 17.28 0.64
CA VAL A 264 -10.31 18.23 1.69
C VAL A 264 -9.94 19.59 1.06
N SER A 265 -9.20 19.59 -0.05
CA SER A 265 -8.82 20.80 -0.76
C SER A 265 -10.03 21.59 -1.29
N GLY A 266 -11.00 20.89 -1.88
CA GLY A 266 -12.25 21.49 -2.34
C GLY A 266 -13.07 22.08 -1.18
N LEU A 267 -13.15 21.38 -0.06
CA LEU A 267 -13.80 21.85 1.18
C LEU A 267 -13.13 23.11 1.74
N LEU A 268 -11.80 23.22 1.65
CA LEU A 268 -11.05 24.42 2.05
C LEU A 268 -11.19 25.59 1.07
N GLY A 269 -11.88 25.41 -0.06
CA GLY A 269 -12.09 26.44 -1.08
C GLY A 269 -10.85 26.74 -1.92
N ARG A 270 -9.89 25.81 -2.01
CA ARG A 270 -8.72 25.96 -2.88
C ARG A 270 -9.15 25.81 -4.35
N MET A 271 -8.56 26.59 -5.24
CA MET A 271 -8.77 26.40 -6.68
C MET A 271 -8.21 25.05 -7.12
N PRO A 272 -8.98 24.21 -7.84
CA PRO A 272 -8.49 22.93 -8.32
C PRO A 272 -7.44 23.10 -9.43
N ALA A 273 -6.55 22.13 -9.53
CA ALA A 273 -5.54 22.01 -10.58
C ALA A 273 -6.05 21.10 -11.73
N THR A 274 -5.12 20.60 -12.55
CA THR A 274 -5.41 19.71 -13.70
C THR A 274 -6.27 18.53 -13.27
N VAL A 275 -7.29 18.20 -14.07
CA VAL A 275 -8.24 17.09 -13.83
C VAL A 275 -9.04 17.21 -12.52
N GLY A 276 -8.98 18.36 -11.82
CA GLY A 276 -9.76 18.60 -10.59
C GLY A 276 -9.05 18.23 -9.29
N TYR A 277 -7.79 17.80 -9.34
CA TYR A 277 -6.98 17.50 -8.15
C TYR A 277 -6.62 18.75 -7.35
N GLN A 278 -6.16 18.55 -6.11
CA GLN A 278 -5.67 19.64 -5.28
C GLN A 278 -4.40 20.29 -5.86
N PRO A 279 -4.21 21.61 -5.69
CA PRO A 279 -2.99 22.29 -6.14
C PRO A 279 -1.74 21.88 -5.33
N THR A 280 -1.94 21.24 -4.18
CA THR A 280 -0.90 20.75 -3.26
C THR A 280 -0.54 19.28 -3.46
N LEU A 281 -1.02 18.65 -4.54
CA LEU A 281 -0.93 17.20 -4.78
C LEU A 281 0.49 16.64 -4.58
N LEU A 282 1.48 17.26 -5.23
CA LEU A 282 2.87 16.79 -5.17
C LEU A 282 3.44 16.84 -3.75
N GLY A 283 3.17 17.93 -3.02
CA GLY A 283 3.65 18.10 -1.65
C GLY A 283 2.99 17.14 -0.66
N GLU A 284 1.69 16.88 -0.82
CA GLU A 284 0.94 15.97 0.04
C GLU A 284 1.29 14.49 -0.22
N VAL A 285 1.57 14.11 -1.47
CA VAL A 285 2.13 12.78 -1.79
C VAL A 285 3.54 12.65 -1.21
N ALA A 286 4.41 13.65 -1.39
CA ALA A 286 5.75 13.64 -0.81
C ALA A 286 5.75 13.56 0.72
N GLU A 287 4.80 14.22 1.40
CA GLU A 287 4.65 14.15 2.87
C GLU A 287 4.45 12.71 3.38
N LEU A 288 3.83 11.84 2.58
CA LEU A 288 3.72 10.41 2.88
C LEU A 288 4.94 9.63 2.38
N GLU A 289 5.26 9.77 1.10
CA GLU A 289 6.23 8.93 0.42
C GLU A 289 7.66 9.14 0.92
N ASP A 290 8.09 10.37 1.21
CA ASP A 290 9.48 10.65 1.60
C ASP A 290 9.82 10.16 3.02
N ARG A 291 8.79 9.86 3.82
CA ARG A 291 8.94 9.23 5.15
C ARG A 291 9.04 7.71 5.09
N ILE A 292 8.52 7.10 4.02
CA ILE A 292 8.70 5.68 3.72
C ILE A 292 10.14 5.50 3.23
N VAL A 293 11.07 5.42 4.19
CA VAL A 293 12.49 5.29 3.92
C VAL A 293 13.13 4.38 4.95
N SER A 294 14.19 3.73 4.52
CA SER A 294 15.03 2.91 5.39
C SER A 294 16.03 3.78 6.15
N THR A 295 16.32 3.41 7.39
CA THR A 295 17.26 4.14 8.24
C THR A 295 18.30 3.17 8.80
N ARG A 296 19.24 3.68 9.61
CA ARG A 296 20.21 2.82 10.30
C ARG A 296 19.58 1.89 11.34
N ASN A 297 18.35 2.19 11.77
CA ASN A 297 17.65 1.43 12.80
C ASN A 297 16.81 0.28 12.23
N GLY A 298 16.50 0.32 10.93
CA GLY A 298 15.73 -0.71 10.24
C GLY A 298 15.18 -0.22 8.91
N ASP A 299 14.65 -1.16 8.13
CA ASP A 299 14.09 -0.88 6.81
C ASP A 299 12.56 -0.80 6.83
N ILE A 300 11.99 0.13 6.06
CA ILE A 300 10.57 0.13 5.70
C ILE A 300 10.50 -0.19 4.21
N THR A 301 10.00 -1.37 3.88
CA THR A 301 9.67 -1.73 2.50
C THR A 301 8.19 -1.52 2.30
N SER A 302 7.78 -0.76 1.27
CA SER A 302 6.36 -0.52 1.03
C SER A 302 5.81 -1.24 -0.19
N VAL A 303 4.59 -1.74 -0.09
CA VAL A 303 3.79 -2.22 -1.21
C VAL A 303 2.46 -1.48 -1.21
N GLN A 304 2.20 -0.74 -2.27
CA GLN A 304 1.11 0.21 -2.35
C GLN A 304 0.17 -0.19 -3.48
N ALA A 305 -1.08 -0.48 -3.16
CA ALA A 305 -2.10 -0.64 -4.18
C ALA A 305 -2.47 0.73 -4.75
N ILE A 306 -2.43 0.82 -6.08
CA ILE A 306 -2.74 2.04 -6.82
C ILE A 306 -3.87 1.72 -7.79
N TYR A 307 -5.01 2.35 -7.54
CA TYR A 307 -6.10 2.35 -8.51
C TYR A 307 -5.78 3.31 -9.65
N VAL A 308 -5.82 2.82 -10.89
CA VAL A 308 -5.63 3.64 -12.08
C VAL A 308 -7.01 4.02 -12.62
N PRO A 309 -7.41 5.30 -12.53
CA PRO A 309 -8.73 5.74 -12.99
C PRO A 309 -8.83 5.57 -14.51
N ALA A 310 -9.89 4.88 -14.97
CA ALA A 310 -10.15 4.61 -16.38
C ALA A 310 -8.98 3.93 -17.13
N ASP A 311 -8.11 3.20 -16.42
CA ASP A 311 -6.85 2.63 -16.93
C ASP A 311 -5.89 3.68 -17.56
N ASP A 312 -6.04 4.96 -17.20
CA ASP A 312 -5.19 6.05 -17.69
C ASP A 312 -3.97 6.27 -16.77
N MET A 313 -2.81 5.78 -17.21
CA MET A 313 -1.53 5.98 -16.52
C MET A 313 -1.00 7.41 -16.59
N THR A 314 -1.61 8.28 -17.40
CA THR A 314 -1.23 9.70 -17.53
C THR A 314 -1.96 10.61 -16.55
N ASP A 315 -2.85 10.04 -15.71
CA ASP A 315 -3.53 10.77 -14.65
C ASP A 315 -2.50 11.43 -13.68
N PRO A 316 -2.67 12.71 -13.31
CA PRO A 316 -1.74 13.42 -12.44
C PRO A 316 -1.50 12.76 -11.07
N ALA A 317 -2.49 12.11 -10.47
CA ALA A 317 -2.33 11.41 -9.20
C ALA A 317 -1.43 10.18 -9.35
N VAL A 318 -1.63 9.44 -10.45
CA VAL A 318 -0.78 8.29 -10.79
C VAL A 318 0.64 8.75 -11.06
N GLY A 319 0.81 9.83 -11.83
CA GLY A 319 2.12 10.44 -12.11
C GLY A 319 2.85 10.92 -10.85
N ALA A 320 2.12 11.54 -9.91
CA ALA A 320 2.68 12.00 -8.64
C ALA A 320 3.22 10.83 -7.80
N ILE A 321 2.47 9.73 -7.69
CA ILE A 321 2.88 8.53 -6.93
C ILE A 321 4.03 7.81 -7.64
N LEU A 322 3.94 7.64 -8.97
CA LEU A 322 4.94 6.93 -9.78
C LEU A 322 6.36 7.50 -9.61
N GLY A 323 6.49 8.80 -9.40
CA GLY A 323 7.77 9.47 -9.19
C GLY A 323 8.54 8.98 -7.95
N HIS A 324 7.85 8.35 -6.99
CA HIS A 324 8.45 7.84 -5.75
C HIS A 324 8.69 6.33 -5.75
N LEU A 325 8.25 5.58 -6.77
CA LEU A 325 8.30 4.11 -6.75
C LEU A 325 9.58 3.53 -7.38
N ASP A 326 10.13 2.50 -6.75
CA ASP A 326 11.26 1.72 -7.27
C ASP A 326 10.80 0.59 -8.20
N THR A 327 9.67 -0.04 -7.86
CA THR A 327 9.12 -1.17 -8.62
C THR A 327 7.67 -0.89 -8.99
N ARG A 328 7.31 -1.14 -10.26
CA ARG A 328 5.93 -1.16 -10.75
C ARG A 328 5.53 -2.60 -11.08
N VAL A 329 4.44 -3.06 -10.49
CA VAL A 329 3.82 -4.34 -10.82
C VAL A 329 2.45 -4.04 -11.41
N ILE A 330 2.29 -4.34 -12.70
CA ILE A 330 1.04 -4.13 -13.42
C ILE A 330 0.25 -5.44 -13.40
N LEU A 331 -0.95 -5.42 -12.83
CA LEU A 331 -1.90 -6.53 -12.84
C LEU A 331 -2.93 -6.31 -13.95
N SER A 332 -2.96 -7.19 -14.94
CA SER A 332 -3.80 -7.03 -16.12
C SER A 332 -5.02 -7.94 -16.11
N ARG A 333 -6.14 -7.41 -16.61
CA ARG A 333 -7.37 -8.18 -16.82
C ARG A 333 -7.17 -9.29 -17.86
N ALA A 334 -6.29 -9.08 -18.84
CA ALA A 334 -5.99 -10.06 -19.87
C ALA A 334 -5.34 -11.33 -19.28
N GLN A 335 -4.39 -11.18 -18.35
CA GLN A 335 -3.78 -12.33 -17.67
C GLN A 335 -4.80 -13.06 -16.78
N ALA A 336 -5.62 -12.30 -16.03
CA ALA A 336 -6.69 -12.86 -15.20
C ALA A 336 -7.72 -13.64 -16.04
N ALA A 337 -8.13 -13.12 -17.20
CA ALA A 337 -9.07 -13.78 -18.11
C ALA A 337 -8.53 -15.10 -18.69
N ARG A 338 -7.20 -15.22 -18.80
CA ARG A 338 -6.51 -16.48 -19.19
C ARG A 338 -6.34 -17.46 -18.02
N GLY A 339 -6.82 -17.11 -16.83
CA GLY A 339 -6.70 -17.89 -15.60
C GLY A 339 -5.30 -17.84 -14.98
N ILE A 340 -4.45 -16.88 -15.34
CA ILE A 340 -3.08 -16.80 -14.83
C ILE A 340 -3.08 -15.99 -13.54
N TYR A 341 -2.75 -16.64 -12.42
CA TYR A 341 -2.64 -16.01 -11.11
C TYR A 341 -1.24 -16.25 -10.50
N PRO A 342 -0.57 -15.21 -9.99
CA PRO A 342 -0.99 -13.81 -9.96
C PRO A 342 -1.07 -13.19 -11.37
N ALA A 343 -2.02 -12.28 -11.59
CA ALA A 343 -2.31 -11.70 -12.91
C ALA A 343 -1.31 -10.60 -13.34
N VAL A 344 -0.02 -10.82 -13.03
CA VAL A 344 1.07 -9.88 -13.34
C VAL A 344 1.32 -9.87 -14.84
N ASP A 345 1.36 -8.68 -15.41
CA ASP A 345 1.83 -8.46 -16.76
C ASP A 345 3.36 -8.44 -16.77
N PRO A 346 4.01 -9.45 -17.35
CA PRO A 346 5.46 -9.59 -17.33
C PRO A 346 6.18 -8.54 -18.17
N LEU A 347 5.50 -7.93 -19.14
CA LEU A 347 6.10 -6.96 -20.07
C LEU A 347 5.88 -5.53 -19.59
N ALA A 348 4.72 -5.23 -19.00
CA ALA A 348 4.41 -3.90 -18.47
C ALA A 348 4.98 -3.64 -17.06
N SER A 349 5.26 -4.69 -16.29
CA SER A 349 5.90 -4.57 -14.97
C SER A 349 7.41 -4.30 -15.09
N ALA A 350 7.98 -3.52 -14.17
CA ALA A 350 9.39 -3.14 -14.19
C ALA A 350 9.91 -2.83 -12.78
N SER A 351 11.22 -2.93 -12.59
CA SER A 351 11.90 -2.57 -11.34
C SER A 351 13.20 -1.84 -11.65
N THR A 352 13.57 -0.85 -10.84
CA THR A 352 14.89 -0.21 -10.88
C THR A 352 16.03 -1.19 -10.60
N LEU A 353 15.73 -2.33 -9.95
CA LEU A 353 16.69 -3.39 -9.72
C LEU A 353 17.00 -4.24 -10.95
N MET A 354 16.27 -4.10 -12.07
CA MET A 354 16.54 -4.82 -13.32
C MET A 354 17.81 -4.31 -14.03
N ASP A 355 18.94 -4.37 -13.33
CA ASP A 355 20.26 -3.99 -13.80
C ASP A 355 21.25 -5.14 -13.56
N ARG A 356 22.08 -5.39 -14.55
CA ARG A 356 23.08 -6.47 -14.57
C ARG A 356 24.08 -6.38 -13.41
N HIS A 357 24.42 -5.18 -12.96
CA HIS A 357 25.36 -4.95 -11.86
C HIS A 357 24.71 -5.18 -10.49
N ILE A 358 23.38 -5.12 -10.41
CA ILE A 358 22.63 -5.31 -9.16
C ILE A 358 22.24 -6.79 -8.99
N LEU A 359 21.65 -7.40 -10.02
CA LEU A 359 21.15 -8.79 -9.97
C LEU A 359 22.24 -9.83 -10.30
N GLY A 360 23.31 -9.39 -10.95
CA GLY A 360 24.30 -10.27 -11.56
C GLY A 360 23.87 -10.82 -12.92
N ASP A 361 24.86 -11.35 -13.65
CA ASP A 361 24.71 -11.80 -15.04
C ASP A 361 23.63 -12.86 -15.23
N ARG A 362 23.56 -13.82 -14.31
CA ARG A 362 22.68 -14.98 -14.44
C ARG A 362 21.21 -14.57 -14.36
N HIS A 363 20.83 -13.87 -13.29
CA HIS A 363 19.43 -13.46 -13.11
C HIS A 363 18.99 -12.53 -14.25
N TYR A 364 19.81 -11.52 -14.57
CA TYR A 364 19.50 -10.57 -15.64
C TYR A 364 19.31 -11.27 -17.00
N ALA A 365 20.23 -12.15 -17.41
CA ALA A 365 20.13 -12.85 -18.69
C ALA A 365 18.90 -13.77 -18.79
N VAL A 366 18.54 -14.44 -17.70
CA VAL A 366 17.36 -15.32 -17.66
C VAL A 366 16.07 -14.49 -17.74
N ALA A 367 15.99 -13.39 -16.99
CA ALA A 367 14.82 -12.51 -17.02
C ALA A 367 14.62 -11.87 -18.40
N GLU A 368 15.68 -11.39 -19.04
CA GLU A 368 15.62 -10.86 -20.41
C GLU A 368 15.22 -11.93 -21.42
N GLY A 369 15.79 -13.14 -21.35
CA GLY A 369 15.40 -14.24 -22.23
C GLY A 369 13.93 -14.62 -22.08
N VAL A 370 13.39 -14.60 -20.86
CA VAL A 370 11.95 -14.83 -20.60
C VAL A 370 11.11 -13.69 -21.19
N ARG A 371 11.50 -12.42 -21.01
CA ARG A 371 10.80 -11.27 -21.61
C ARG A 371 10.79 -11.34 -23.13
N GLU A 372 11.90 -11.70 -23.75
CA GLU A 372 12.02 -11.83 -25.21
C GLU A 372 11.04 -12.88 -25.76
N HIS A 373 10.97 -14.06 -25.13
CA HIS A 373 10.03 -15.11 -25.55
C HIS A 373 8.57 -14.67 -25.39
N LEU A 374 8.23 -13.99 -24.29
CA LEU A 374 6.88 -13.51 -24.03
C LEU A 374 6.49 -12.36 -24.97
N ALA A 375 7.42 -11.45 -25.28
CA ALA A 375 7.21 -10.37 -26.24
C ALA A 375 7.01 -10.93 -27.66
N ARG A 376 7.85 -11.87 -28.08
CA ARG A 376 7.71 -12.54 -29.38
C ARG A 376 6.39 -13.30 -29.50
N TYR A 377 5.94 -13.94 -28.41
CA TYR A 377 4.62 -14.56 -28.39
C TYR A 377 3.49 -13.54 -28.55
N GLN A 378 3.57 -12.39 -27.88
CA GLN A 378 2.56 -11.33 -28.02
C GLN A 378 2.51 -10.75 -29.45
N GLU A 379 3.67 -10.54 -30.09
CA GLU A 379 3.74 -10.09 -31.49
C GLU A 379 3.04 -11.06 -32.46
N LEU A 380 3.14 -12.36 -32.19
CA LEU A 380 2.61 -13.42 -33.05
C LEU A 380 1.16 -13.80 -32.70
N GLU A 381 0.59 -13.27 -31.62
CA GLU A 381 -0.73 -13.66 -31.13
C GLU A 381 -1.84 -13.40 -32.15
N ASP A 382 -1.79 -12.26 -32.84
CA ASP A 382 -2.77 -11.90 -33.88
C ASP A 382 -2.68 -12.84 -35.09
N VAL A 383 -1.46 -13.18 -35.51
CA VAL A 383 -1.20 -14.13 -36.61
C VAL A 383 -1.73 -15.51 -36.24
N ILE A 384 -1.43 -15.99 -35.04
CA ILE A 384 -1.90 -17.31 -34.55
C ILE A 384 -3.41 -17.35 -34.50
N THR A 385 -4.06 -16.26 -34.08
CA THR A 385 -5.52 -16.18 -33.96
C THR A 385 -6.21 -16.18 -35.32
N MET A 386 -5.62 -15.54 -36.33
CA MET A 386 -6.20 -15.45 -37.68
C MET A 386 -5.88 -16.64 -38.58
N LEU A 387 -4.63 -17.13 -38.55
CA LEU A 387 -4.10 -18.10 -39.52
C LEU A 387 -3.77 -19.46 -38.90
N GLY A 388 -3.68 -19.54 -37.56
CA GLY A 388 -3.25 -20.73 -36.84
C GLY A 388 -1.74 -20.79 -36.62
N ILE A 389 -1.32 -21.62 -35.67
CA ILE A 389 0.09 -21.75 -35.28
C ILE A 389 0.95 -22.46 -36.35
N GLU A 390 0.32 -23.20 -37.27
CA GLU A 390 1.00 -23.99 -38.30
C GLU A 390 1.66 -23.12 -39.37
N GLU A 391 1.12 -21.91 -39.58
CA GLU A 391 1.61 -20.92 -40.56
C GLU A 391 2.87 -20.18 -40.11
N LEU A 392 3.29 -20.37 -38.87
CA LEU A 392 4.52 -19.79 -38.34
C LEU A 392 5.76 -20.56 -38.83
N SER A 393 6.91 -19.90 -38.84
CA SER A 393 8.21 -20.58 -39.04
C SER A 393 8.43 -21.63 -37.94
N GLU A 394 9.24 -22.67 -38.18
CA GLU A 394 9.53 -23.67 -37.16
C GLU A 394 10.15 -23.06 -35.89
N GLN A 395 11.00 -22.06 -36.07
CA GLN A 395 11.61 -21.32 -34.96
C GLN A 395 10.58 -20.53 -34.17
N ASP A 396 9.68 -19.81 -34.83
CA ASP A 396 8.60 -19.06 -34.16
C ASP A 396 7.63 -20.01 -33.44
N ARG A 397 7.30 -21.17 -34.05
CA ARG A 397 6.50 -22.21 -33.38
C ARG A 397 7.15 -22.68 -32.09
N LEU A 398 8.46 -22.92 -32.10
CA LEU A 398 9.20 -23.33 -30.92
C LEU A 398 9.18 -22.24 -29.84
N THR A 399 9.47 -20.99 -30.20
CA THR A 399 9.43 -19.84 -29.29
C THR A 399 8.05 -19.66 -28.66
N VAL A 400 6.98 -19.73 -29.45
CA VAL A 400 5.59 -19.62 -28.97
C VAL A 400 5.24 -20.75 -28.01
N ARG A 401 5.60 -22.00 -28.31
CA ARG A 401 5.36 -23.14 -27.41
C ARG A 401 6.08 -22.97 -26.07
N ARG A 402 7.34 -22.52 -26.09
CA ARG A 402 8.11 -22.23 -24.87
C ARG A 402 7.52 -21.05 -24.10
N ALA A 403 7.13 -19.98 -24.77
CA ALA A 403 6.51 -18.81 -24.17
C ALA A 403 5.19 -19.14 -23.46
N ARG A 404 4.33 -19.98 -24.06
CA ARG A 404 3.10 -20.47 -23.42
C ARG A 404 3.37 -21.28 -22.16
N ARG A 405 4.36 -22.18 -22.21
CA ARG A 405 4.79 -22.95 -21.02
C ARG A 405 5.35 -22.05 -19.93
N LEU A 406 6.19 -21.08 -20.29
CA LEU A 406 6.72 -20.07 -19.36
C LEU A 406 5.60 -19.26 -18.73
N GLN A 407 4.64 -18.78 -19.53
CA GLN A 407 3.49 -18.03 -19.04
C GLN A 407 2.66 -18.86 -18.04
N ARG A 408 2.42 -20.14 -18.33
CA ARG A 408 1.77 -21.06 -17.38
C ARG A 408 2.62 -21.31 -16.14
N TYR A 409 3.93 -21.50 -16.30
CA TYR A 409 4.87 -21.70 -15.20
C TYR A 409 4.90 -20.52 -14.25
N LEU A 410 4.82 -19.27 -14.74
CA LEU A 410 4.82 -18.08 -13.89
C LEU A 410 3.58 -17.95 -12.99
N SER A 411 2.54 -18.76 -13.21
CA SER A 411 1.43 -18.89 -12.25
C SER A 411 1.87 -19.64 -10.99
N GLN A 412 1.24 -19.35 -9.86
CA GLN A 412 1.65 -19.91 -8.57
C GLN A 412 0.45 -20.04 -7.62
N PRO A 413 0.27 -21.20 -6.96
CA PRO A 413 -0.71 -21.33 -5.90
C PRO A 413 -0.24 -20.59 -4.66
N PHE A 414 -1.10 -19.74 -4.12
CA PHE A 414 -0.81 -18.86 -2.98
C PHE A 414 -1.36 -19.43 -1.67
N HIS A 415 -0.60 -19.23 -0.60
CA HIS A 415 -0.97 -19.66 0.75
C HIS A 415 -2.24 -18.94 1.22
N GLY A 416 -2.37 -17.64 0.95
CA GLY A 416 -3.51 -16.83 1.40
C GLY A 416 -4.88 -17.24 0.85
N VAL A 417 -4.92 -18.02 -0.25
CA VAL A 417 -6.18 -18.49 -0.89
C VAL A 417 -6.30 -20.01 -0.93
N ALA A 418 -5.42 -20.75 -0.25
CA ALA A 418 -5.44 -22.21 -0.22
C ALA A 418 -6.78 -22.76 0.27
N GLY A 419 -7.38 -22.13 1.29
CA GLY A 419 -8.70 -22.53 1.82
C GLY A 419 -9.87 -22.37 0.84
N HIS A 420 -9.76 -21.46 -0.13
CA HIS A 420 -10.79 -21.22 -1.15
C HIS A 420 -10.58 -22.06 -2.41
N THR A 421 -9.32 -22.27 -2.79
CA THR A 421 -8.96 -22.98 -4.03
C THR A 421 -8.82 -24.50 -3.84
N GLY A 422 -8.57 -24.96 -2.60
CA GLY A 422 -8.22 -26.34 -2.30
C GLY A 422 -6.82 -26.74 -2.76
N ILE A 423 -6.04 -25.81 -3.32
CA ILE A 423 -4.66 -26.04 -3.77
C ILE A 423 -3.72 -25.52 -2.68
N ALA A 424 -2.80 -26.36 -2.22
CA ALA A 424 -1.80 -25.95 -1.24
C ALA A 424 -0.90 -24.85 -1.84
N GLY A 425 -0.73 -23.75 -1.09
CA GLY A 425 0.19 -22.68 -1.45
C GLY A 425 1.63 -23.16 -1.48
N VAL A 426 2.44 -22.58 -2.37
CA VAL A 426 3.87 -22.88 -2.48
C VAL A 426 4.67 -21.60 -2.61
N SER A 427 5.72 -21.47 -1.81
CA SER A 427 6.76 -20.45 -1.97
C SER A 427 7.96 -21.03 -2.72
N VAL A 428 8.46 -20.34 -3.75
CA VAL A 428 9.53 -20.84 -4.63
C VAL A 428 10.80 -19.99 -4.47
N PRO A 429 11.93 -20.57 -4.04
CA PRO A 429 13.19 -19.83 -3.94
C PRO A 429 13.66 -19.31 -5.31
N LEU A 430 14.25 -18.11 -5.34
CA LEU A 430 14.76 -17.47 -6.56
C LEU A 430 15.67 -18.40 -7.38
N GLU A 431 16.59 -19.11 -6.73
CA GLU A 431 17.52 -20.03 -7.41
C GLU A 431 16.82 -21.15 -8.20
N ARG A 432 15.69 -21.64 -7.69
CA ARG A 432 14.85 -22.62 -8.39
C ARG A 432 14.13 -21.97 -9.58
N THR A 433 13.57 -20.79 -9.37
CA THR A 433 12.94 -20.01 -10.44
C THR A 433 13.91 -19.76 -11.60
N LEU A 434 15.15 -19.37 -11.31
CA LEU A 434 16.19 -19.16 -12.31
C LEU A 434 16.55 -20.45 -13.06
N ALA A 435 16.77 -21.55 -12.34
CA ALA A 435 17.10 -22.84 -12.95
C ALA A 435 15.98 -23.36 -13.87
N ASP A 436 14.73 -23.25 -13.44
CA ASP A 436 13.58 -23.70 -14.21
C ASP A 436 13.38 -22.83 -15.46
N CYS A 437 13.49 -21.50 -15.33
CA CYS A 437 13.42 -20.59 -16.47
C CYS A 437 14.56 -20.82 -17.47
N GLU A 438 15.80 -21.06 -17.01
CA GLU A 438 16.90 -21.50 -17.89
C GLU A 438 16.56 -22.80 -18.62
N GLY A 439 15.94 -23.76 -17.92
CA GLY A 439 15.47 -25.02 -18.50
C GLY A 439 14.47 -24.81 -19.62
N PHE A 440 13.49 -23.92 -19.44
CA PHE A 440 12.54 -23.55 -20.49
C PHE A 440 13.22 -22.90 -21.69
N LEU A 441 14.13 -21.94 -21.45
CA LEU A 441 14.86 -21.25 -22.52
C LEU A 441 15.77 -22.20 -23.32
N ARG A 442 16.35 -23.21 -22.66
CA ARG A 442 17.21 -24.24 -23.28
C ARG A 442 16.43 -25.39 -23.91
N GLY A 443 15.12 -25.51 -23.66
CA GLY A 443 14.27 -26.58 -24.20
C GLY A 443 14.23 -27.86 -23.38
N VAL A 444 14.69 -27.86 -22.12
CA VAL A 444 14.65 -29.03 -21.22
C VAL A 444 13.20 -29.50 -20.98
N TYR A 445 12.25 -28.58 -21.00
CA TYR A 445 10.83 -28.86 -20.78
C TYR A 445 9.99 -28.86 -22.07
N ASP A 446 10.62 -29.02 -23.24
CA ASP A 446 9.90 -28.98 -24.53
C ASP A 446 8.92 -30.14 -24.73
N ASP A 447 9.13 -31.26 -24.04
CA ASP A 447 8.21 -32.42 -24.04
C ASP A 447 7.12 -32.32 -22.96
N THR A 448 7.19 -31.31 -22.09
CA THR A 448 6.20 -31.14 -21.02
C THR A 448 4.90 -30.52 -21.57
N PRO A 449 3.72 -31.08 -21.27
CA PRO A 449 2.44 -30.46 -21.61
C PRO A 449 2.27 -29.10 -20.92
N GLU A 450 1.60 -28.14 -21.58
CA GLU A 450 1.37 -26.79 -21.01
C GLU A 450 0.65 -26.84 -19.66
N GLU A 451 -0.31 -27.75 -19.49
CA GLU A 451 -1.04 -27.96 -18.23
C GLU A 451 -0.12 -28.44 -17.10
N GLY A 452 0.94 -29.19 -17.43
CA GLY A 452 1.94 -29.64 -16.47
C GLY A 452 2.81 -28.51 -15.90
N CYS A 453 2.72 -27.30 -16.47
CA CYS A 453 3.40 -26.10 -16.00
C CYS A 453 2.47 -25.19 -15.17
N TYR A 454 1.16 -25.43 -15.14
CA TYR A 454 0.18 -24.50 -14.56
C TYR A 454 -0.03 -24.72 -13.05
N MET A 455 -0.21 -23.62 -12.30
CA MET A 455 -0.53 -23.58 -10.86
C MET A 455 0.31 -24.54 -10.01
N ARG A 456 1.64 -24.47 -10.19
CA ARG A 456 2.62 -25.30 -9.47
C ARG A 456 3.77 -24.48 -8.88
N GLY A 457 4.56 -25.12 -8.02
CA GLY A 457 5.83 -24.61 -7.51
C GLY A 457 6.96 -24.67 -8.55
N ALA A 458 8.09 -25.26 -8.18
CA ALA A 458 9.21 -25.54 -9.09
C ALA A 458 8.91 -26.68 -10.09
N MET A 459 9.68 -26.77 -11.17
CA MET A 459 9.57 -27.84 -12.17
C MET A 459 10.22 -29.16 -11.71
N GLY A 460 11.34 -29.08 -11.01
CA GLY A 460 12.03 -30.23 -10.39
C GLY A 460 11.39 -30.73 -9.08
N PRO A 461 11.82 -31.88 -8.54
CA PRO A 461 11.41 -32.32 -7.21
C PRO A 461 11.80 -31.28 -6.15
N ALA A 462 10.88 -31.04 -5.20
CA ALA A 462 10.98 -30.03 -4.15
C ALA A 462 12.23 -30.24 -3.27
#